data_AF-A0A351BKY6-F1
#
_entry.id   AF-A0A351BKY6-F1
#
_cell.length_a   1.000
_cell.length_b   1.000
_cell.length_c   1.000
_cell.angle_alpha   90.00
_cell.angle_beta   90.00
_cell.angle_gamma   90.00
#
_symmetry.space_group_name_H-M   'P 1'
#
loop_
_entity.id
_entity.type
_entity.pdbx_description
1 polymer ?
#
loop_
_entity_poly.entity_id
_entity_poly.type
_entity_poly.pdbx_seq_one_letter_code
_entity_poly.pdbx_strand_id
1 'polypeptide(L)'
;MAIAHVNNGAESTTYSGTSTTLALPASIVVGNLLVGFVTTRGSTGAITWPAGWTVVDSQTTAGSFGNTSVAYRLADGSESAPVLSHASSSTLGVICQFSGADGVGNAQKNTSTSPGESVAAFTSTGDASVSAYLWSVFTGAGEVHMPIPSGWSRIVAYSEATAYSVTNSLDVGIKTLGTSGSSSGAISESSGYAYWSLFNIEITAATVAEGTSAVTLGSIAGSASASSGNSSVATLGDIAGSASAITGAGGASIVALSAIAGSASAIGIAAVSVDSGVSVVTGLIGEPLRLAFADSAVLASSSASSPVTLVVLADSSVLAVHAASAYRLLDAAVDSNSALSSSAPVAAVYSVAAASLCSVLTGLQFVADFTDGWAYNLNTGAGSFYEGFRFNSFALIDGEYYGANEAGICRLGGDADDSAPIDMTITLGTSNLGSSRVKRVPAAYVGAQSDQPLVLTCRVEGQEYRYTFSRATATMAPAKVQIGKGLAGVYWQLELSNTAGADAEIDALELLVAPSDRRRV
;
A
#
# COMPACT_ATOMS: atom_id res chain seq x y z
N MET A 1 2.55 7.03 -17.96
CA MET A 1 1.91 6.70 -19.26
C MET A 1 2.66 5.52 -19.89
N ALA A 2 2.07 4.77 -20.84
CA ALA A 2 2.83 3.73 -21.54
C ALA A 2 3.84 4.37 -22.50
N ILE A 3 5.12 3.95 -22.42
CA ILE A 3 6.17 4.46 -23.30
C ILE A 3 6.03 3.86 -24.69
N ALA A 4 6.16 4.68 -25.73
CA ALA A 4 6.17 4.23 -27.11
C ALA A 4 7.22 4.96 -27.94
N HIS A 5 7.90 4.22 -28.83
CA HIS A 5 8.71 4.84 -29.88
C HIS A 5 7.80 5.56 -30.89
N VAL A 6 8.11 6.81 -31.20
CA VAL A 6 7.32 7.67 -32.09
C VAL A 6 7.92 7.68 -33.49
N ASN A 7 9.17 8.12 -33.60
CA ASN A 7 9.94 8.22 -34.83
C ASN A 7 11.43 8.47 -34.48
N ASN A 8 12.27 8.49 -35.50
CA ASN A 8 13.69 8.78 -35.38
C ASN A 8 14.12 9.86 -36.39
N GLY A 9 15.22 10.53 -36.08
CA GLY A 9 15.95 11.36 -37.03
C GLY A 9 16.55 10.52 -38.15
N ALA A 10 16.84 11.18 -39.26
CA ALA A 10 17.58 10.54 -40.35
C ALA A 10 18.98 10.13 -39.91
N GLU A 11 19.54 9.15 -40.60
CA GLU A 11 20.93 8.75 -40.46
C GLU A 11 21.85 9.97 -40.59
N SER A 12 22.73 10.16 -39.60
CA SER A 12 23.62 11.32 -39.54
C SER A 12 25.06 10.85 -39.54
N THR A 13 25.79 11.24 -40.58
CA THR A 13 27.16 10.82 -40.81
C THR A 13 28.06 12.01 -41.06
N THR A 14 29.31 11.91 -40.63
CA THR A 14 30.34 12.87 -41.02
C THR A 14 31.63 12.09 -41.30
N TYR A 15 32.29 12.44 -42.39
CA TYR A 15 33.55 11.84 -42.79
C TYR A 15 34.69 12.78 -42.49
N SER A 16 35.66 12.31 -41.70
CA SER A 16 36.92 13.02 -41.43
C SER A 16 36.68 14.44 -40.90
N GLY A 17 35.79 14.58 -39.92
CA GLY A 17 35.43 15.85 -39.29
C GLY A 17 35.66 15.84 -37.78
N THR A 18 35.64 17.02 -37.17
CA THR A 18 35.74 17.21 -35.70
C THR A 18 34.38 17.52 -35.06
N SER A 19 33.32 17.56 -35.86
CA SER A 19 31.95 17.74 -35.41
C SER A 19 30.98 16.98 -36.29
N THR A 20 29.83 16.64 -35.72
CA THR A 20 28.74 15.96 -36.42
C THR A 20 27.42 16.56 -35.96
N THR A 21 26.57 16.96 -36.91
CA THR A 21 25.21 17.42 -36.59
C THR A 21 24.25 16.24 -36.71
N LEU A 22 23.59 15.86 -35.61
CA LEU A 22 22.56 14.81 -35.67
C LEU A 22 21.24 15.39 -36.16
N ALA A 23 20.62 14.73 -37.12
CA ALA A 23 19.28 15.04 -37.59
C ALA A 23 18.26 14.79 -36.47
N LEU A 24 17.40 15.78 -36.23
CA LEU A 24 16.24 15.60 -35.36
C LEU A 24 15.18 14.74 -36.07
N PRO A 25 14.31 14.06 -35.30
CA PRO A 25 13.12 13.41 -35.87
C PRO A 25 12.25 14.39 -36.65
N ALA A 26 11.65 13.94 -37.75
CA ALA A 26 10.92 14.80 -38.69
C ALA A 26 9.73 15.54 -38.07
N SER A 27 9.14 14.98 -37.01
CA SER A 27 8.16 15.65 -36.16
C SER A 27 8.56 15.47 -34.70
N ILE A 28 8.66 16.58 -33.96
CA ILE A 28 8.98 16.58 -32.53
C ILE A 28 7.71 17.00 -31.77
N VAL A 29 7.37 16.25 -30.73
CA VAL A 29 6.27 16.59 -29.83
C VAL A 29 6.87 17.07 -28.52
N VAL A 30 6.49 18.26 -28.08
CA VAL A 30 6.89 18.83 -26.80
C VAL A 30 6.49 17.87 -25.66
N GLY A 31 7.41 17.64 -24.73
CA GLY A 31 7.28 16.71 -23.62
C GLY A 31 7.76 15.28 -23.93
N ASN A 32 8.01 14.92 -25.19
CA ASN A 32 8.60 13.62 -25.51
C ASN A 32 10.10 13.58 -25.19
N LEU A 33 10.59 12.38 -24.89
CA LEU A 33 12.00 12.12 -24.67
C LEU A 33 12.72 11.91 -26.02
N LEU A 34 13.82 12.62 -26.23
CA LEU A 34 14.75 12.40 -27.33
C LEU A 34 15.99 11.68 -26.79
N VAL A 35 16.31 10.51 -27.34
CA VAL A 35 17.49 9.72 -27.00
C VAL A 35 18.43 9.69 -28.20
N GLY A 36 19.60 10.29 -28.03
CA GLY A 36 20.65 10.36 -29.02
C GLY A 36 21.68 9.25 -28.82
N PHE A 37 22.09 8.62 -29.91
CA PHE A 37 23.13 7.60 -29.94
C PHE A 37 24.10 7.89 -31.07
N VAL A 38 25.40 7.88 -30.75
CA VAL A 38 26.44 8.20 -31.72
C VAL A 38 27.67 7.36 -31.46
N THR A 39 28.32 6.95 -32.55
CA THR A 39 29.58 6.24 -32.54
C THR A 39 30.58 6.90 -33.47
N THR A 40 31.85 6.94 -33.08
CA THR A 40 32.97 7.48 -33.84
C THR A 40 33.95 6.37 -34.18
N ARG A 41 34.66 6.48 -35.30
CA ARG A 41 35.77 5.58 -35.68
C ARG A 41 37.08 6.34 -35.84
N GLY A 42 38.14 5.82 -35.25
CA GLY A 42 39.51 6.34 -35.39
C GLY A 42 39.82 7.50 -34.45
N SER A 43 38.92 7.84 -33.53
CA SER A 43 39.17 8.83 -32.48
C SER A 43 39.23 8.18 -31.09
N THR A 44 40.25 8.55 -30.32
CA THR A 44 40.36 8.30 -28.89
C THR A 44 40.12 9.61 -28.14
N GLY A 45 38.86 9.88 -27.80
CA GLY A 45 38.43 11.08 -27.10
C GLY A 45 36.93 11.09 -26.87
N ALA A 46 36.48 11.65 -25.75
CA ALA A 46 35.06 11.73 -25.43
C ALA A 46 34.28 12.53 -26.48
N ILE A 47 33.09 12.05 -26.81
CA ILE A 47 32.12 12.78 -27.63
C ILE A 47 31.45 13.81 -26.72
N THR A 48 31.53 15.08 -27.09
CA THR A 48 30.94 16.17 -26.30
C THR A 48 29.61 16.57 -26.92
N TRP A 49 28.55 16.44 -26.13
CA TRP A 49 27.20 16.86 -26.48
C TRP A 49 27.00 18.36 -26.24
N PRO A 50 26.17 19.04 -27.05
CA PRO A 50 25.85 20.44 -26.81
C PRO A 50 24.99 20.62 -25.56
N ALA A 51 24.90 21.86 -25.07
CA ALA A 51 24.06 22.20 -23.93
C ALA A 51 22.59 21.77 -24.13
N GLY A 52 21.93 21.40 -23.04
CA GLY A 52 20.55 20.88 -23.05
C GLY A 52 20.43 19.38 -23.32
N TRP A 53 21.53 18.67 -23.54
CA TRP A 53 21.58 17.20 -23.58
C TRP A 53 22.24 16.66 -22.31
N THR A 54 21.59 15.71 -21.67
CA THR A 54 22.12 14.97 -20.53
C THR A 54 22.83 13.72 -21.05
N VAL A 55 24.14 13.65 -20.87
CA VAL A 55 24.93 12.47 -21.24
C VAL A 55 24.59 11.34 -20.27
N VAL A 56 24.10 10.22 -20.80
CA VAL A 56 23.88 8.99 -20.01
C VAL A 56 25.22 8.38 -19.71
N ASP A 57 25.98 8.10 -20.77
CA ASP A 57 27.28 7.46 -20.65
C ASP A 57 28.06 7.55 -21.97
N SER A 58 29.36 7.30 -21.91
CA SER A 58 30.24 7.11 -23.05
C SER A 58 31.18 5.93 -22.82
N GLN A 59 31.54 5.22 -23.88
CA GLN A 59 32.53 4.16 -23.82
C GLN A 59 33.47 4.19 -25.01
N THR A 60 34.75 3.94 -24.74
CA THR A 60 35.73 3.66 -25.78
C THR A 60 35.48 2.25 -26.28
N THR A 61 35.25 2.11 -27.59
CA THR A 61 35.10 0.80 -28.23
C THR A 61 36.39 0.00 -28.01
N ALA A 62 36.25 -1.28 -27.69
CA ALA A 62 37.38 -2.17 -27.41
C ALA A 62 38.38 -2.17 -28.58
N GLY A 63 39.67 -2.28 -28.24
CA GLY A 63 40.76 -2.07 -29.20
C GLY A 63 41.02 -0.59 -29.55
N SER A 64 40.35 0.34 -28.86
CA SER A 64 40.49 1.80 -29.04
C SER A 64 40.16 2.28 -30.46
N PHE A 65 39.25 1.57 -31.15
CA PHE A 65 38.84 1.89 -32.52
C PHE A 65 37.90 3.09 -32.62
N GLY A 66 37.40 3.61 -31.51
CA GLY A 66 36.34 4.61 -31.52
C GLY A 66 35.80 4.93 -30.13
N ASN A 67 34.83 5.84 -30.09
CA ASN A 67 34.03 6.10 -28.91
C ASN A 67 32.55 6.05 -29.27
N THR A 68 31.73 5.58 -28.33
CA THR A 68 30.29 5.55 -28.45
C THR A 68 29.69 6.32 -27.28
N SER A 69 28.65 7.10 -27.53
CA SER A 69 28.02 7.95 -26.51
C SER A 69 26.50 7.92 -26.65
N VAL A 70 25.83 7.93 -25.50
CA VAL A 70 24.38 8.02 -25.38
C VAL A 70 24.05 9.27 -24.56
N ALA A 71 23.09 10.05 -25.03
CA ALA A 71 22.55 11.19 -24.29
C ALA A 71 21.05 11.31 -24.51
N TYR A 72 20.37 12.05 -23.65
CA TYR A 72 18.95 12.34 -23.81
C TYR A 72 18.62 13.80 -23.51
N ARG A 73 17.46 14.25 -24.01
CA ARG A 73 16.81 15.49 -23.60
C ARG A 73 15.30 15.34 -23.67
N LEU A 74 14.58 16.13 -22.87
CA LEU A 74 13.16 16.32 -23.09
C LEU A 74 12.95 17.38 -24.18
N ALA A 75 11.97 17.15 -25.05
CA ALA A 75 11.58 18.13 -26.04
C ALA A 75 10.80 19.27 -25.37
N ASP A 76 11.25 20.51 -25.52
CA ASP A 76 10.64 21.71 -24.97
C ASP A 76 10.10 22.66 -26.05
N GLY A 77 10.28 22.32 -27.33
CA GLY A 77 9.88 23.11 -28.49
C GLY A 77 10.96 24.04 -29.00
N SER A 78 12.13 24.09 -28.35
CA SER A 78 13.29 24.89 -28.76
C SER A 78 14.36 24.07 -29.49
N GLU A 79 14.06 22.83 -29.88
CA GLU A 79 15.03 21.89 -30.43
C GLU A 79 15.71 22.44 -31.68
N SER A 80 17.04 22.48 -31.63
CA SER A 80 17.90 22.62 -32.79
C SER A 80 18.73 21.36 -32.94
N ALA A 81 19.07 21.01 -34.18
CA ALA A 81 19.84 19.82 -34.49
C ALA A 81 21.18 19.87 -33.73
N PRO A 82 21.46 18.91 -32.82
CA PRO A 82 22.62 19.02 -31.94
C PRO A 82 23.90 18.80 -32.72
N VAL A 83 24.83 19.76 -32.56
CA VAL A 83 26.18 19.67 -33.10
C VAL A 83 27.08 19.06 -32.02
N LEU A 84 27.47 17.81 -32.23
CA LEU A 84 28.43 17.09 -31.41
C LEU A 84 29.84 17.51 -31.78
N SER A 85 30.75 17.51 -30.81
CA SER A 85 32.19 17.66 -31.08
C SER A 85 32.95 16.42 -30.63
N HIS A 86 33.95 16.04 -31.41
CA HIS A 86 34.77 14.85 -31.22
C HIS A 86 36.12 15.05 -31.89
N ALA A 87 37.12 14.23 -31.52
CA ALA A 87 38.37 14.20 -32.27
C ALA A 87 38.11 13.74 -33.72
N SER A 88 39.01 14.11 -34.65
CA SER A 88 38.82 13.86 -36.07
C SER A 88 38.51 12.38 -36.36
N SER A 89 37.31 12.10 -36.88
CA SER A 89 36.83 10.73 -37.08
C SER A 89 35.72 10.64 -38.13
N SER A 90 35.39 9.39 -38.51
CA SER A 90 34.10 9.09 -39.12
C SER A 90 33.05 8.88 -38.04
N THR A 91 31.82 9.36 -38.26
CA THR A 91 30.72 9.25 -37.29
C THR A 91 29.47 8.66 -37.91
N LEU A 92 28.69 7.99 -37.08
CA LEU A 92 27.32 7.58 -37.37
C LEU A 92 26.48 7.81 -36.12
N GLY A 93 25.31 8.41 -36.27
CA GLY A 93 24.41 8.63 -35.16
C GLY A 93 22.96 8.84 -35.56
N VAL A 94 22.10 8.76 -34.55
CA VAL A 94 20.65 8.88 -34.67
C VAL A 94 20.07 9.51 -33.41
N ILE A 95 18.91 10.15 -33.53
CA ILE A 95 18.07 10.55 -32.41
C ILE A 95 16.74 9.82 -32.51
N CYS A 96 16.36 9.09 -31.47
CA CYS A 96 15.07 8.40 -31.35
C CYS A 96 14.14 9.20 -30.44
N GLN A 97 12.87 9.30 -30.79
CA GLN A 97 11.85 9.96 -29.96
C GLN A 97 10.92 8.93 -29.31
N PHE A 98 10.67 9.14 -28.01
CA PHE A 98 9.78 8.32 -27.20
C PHE A 98 8.72 9.19 -26.53
N SER A 99 7.46 8.79 -26.65
CA SER A 99 6.36 9.40 -25.89
C SER A 99 6.20 8.74 -24.54
N GLY A 100 5.62 9.48 -23.59
CA GLY A 100 5.30 8.95 -22.26
C GLY A 100 6.52 8.61 -21.39
N ALA A 101 7.71 9.11 -21.73
CA ALA A 101 8.97 8.90 -21.02
C ALA A 101 9.51 10.24 -20.46
N ASP A 102 10.19 10.21 -19.31
CA ASP A 102 10.75 11.39 -18.64
C ASP A 102 12.28 11.42 -18.60
N GLY A 103 12.95 10.29 -18.87
CA GLY A 103 14.40 10.22 -18.81
C GLY A 103 14.99 8.86 -19.09
N VAL A 104 16.27 8.73 -18.72
CA VAL A 104 17.02 7.47 -18.75
C VAL A 104 17.48 7.15 -17.34
N GLY A 105 17.17 5.93 -16.89
CA GLY A 105 17.51 5.42 -15.56
C GLY A 105 18.76 4.55 -15.60
N ASN A 106 18.60 3.25 -15.36
CA ASN A 106 19.71 2.30 -15.38
C ASN A 106 20.39 2.24 -16.74
N ALA A 107 21.72 2.14 -16.74
CA ALA A 107 22.51 1.93 -17.95
C ALA A 107 23.57 0.85 -17.70
N GLN A 108 23.55 -0.19 -18.52
CA GLN A 108 24.59 -1.21 -18.60
C GLN A 108 25.25 -1.14 -19.98
N LYS A 109 26.53 -1.45 -20.06
CA LYS A 109 27.26 -1.40 -21.33
C LYS A 109 28.37 -2.42 -21.36
N ASN A 110 28.74 -2.83 -22.56
CA ASN A 110 29.90 -3.66 -22.82
C ASN A 110 30.42 -3.36 -24.22
N THR A 111 31.68 -3.72 -24.45
CA THR A 111 32.34 -3.66 -25.74
C THR A 111 33.38 -4.76 -25.78
N SER A 112 33.62 -5.34 -26.96
CA SER A 112 34.59 -6.42 -27.09
C SER A 112 35.39 -6.28 -28.37
N THR A 113 36.51 -6.99 -28.43
CA THR A 113 37.26 -7.34 -29.64
C THR A 113 37.01 -8.82 -30.03
N SER A 114 35.94 -9.42 -29.52
CA SER A 114 35.58 -10.83 -29.73
C SER A 114 34.06 -10.99 -29.81
N PRO A 115 33.55 -11.90 -30.66
CA PRO A 115 32.12 -12.17 -30.75
C PRO A 115 31.61 -12.91 -29.51
N GLY A 116 30.33 -12.76 -29.18
CA GLY A 116 29.63 -13.61 -28.21
C GLY A 116 29.61 -13.10 -26.76
N GLU A 117 30.16 -11.92 -26.47
CA GLU A 117 30.04 -11.33 -25.13
C GLU A 117 28.64 -10.72 -24.90
N SER A 118 28.27 -10.55 -23.63
CA SER A 118 26.97 -10.03 -23.22
C SER A 118 27.07 -8.69 -22.48
N VAL A 119 26.01 -7.89 -22.58
CA VAL A 119 25.74 -6.77 -21.67
C VAL A 119 24.84 -7.28 -20.54
N ALA A 120 25.19 -6.93 -19.30
CA ALA A 120 24.45 -7.33 -18.11
C ALA A 120 22.99 -6.83 -18.14
N ALA A 121 22.13 -7.55 -17.42
CA ALA A 121 20.78 -7.11 -17.12
C ALA A 121 20.79 -5.99 -16.08
N PHE A 122 19.71 -5.23 -16.03
CA PHE A 122 19.37 -4.38 -14.89
C PHE A 122 17.95 -4.68 -14.42
N THR A 123 17.61 -4.20 -13.22
CA THR A 123 16.26 -4.29 -12.65
C THR A 123 15.65 -2.91 -12.61
N SER A 124 14.51 -2.72 -13.26
CA SER A 124 13.79 -1.45 -13.29
C SER A 124 13.17 -1.15 -11.93
N THR A 125 13.30 0.09 -11.46
CA THR A 125 12.61 0.56 -10.25
C THR A 125 11.30 1.28 -10.55
N GLY A 126 11.08 1.67 -11.81
CA GLY A 126 9.86 2.34 -12.27
C GLY A 126 8.85 1.37 -12.89
N ASP A 127 7.57 1.72 -12.81
CA ASP A 127 6.51 1.00 -13.53
C ASP A 127 6.48 1.42 -15.00
N ALA A 128 6.18 0.46 -15.89
CA ALA A 128 5.97 0.69 -17.32
C ALA A 128 7.18 1.28 -18.08
N SER A 129 8.39 1.09 -17.54
CA SER A 129 9.65 1.45 -18.21
C SER A 129 9.88 0.63 -19.49
N VAL A 130 10.77 1.10 -20.35
CA VAL A 130 11.23 0.37 -21.54
C VAL A 130 12.73 0.16 -21.44
N SER A 131 13.21 -1.00 -21.85
CA SER A 131 14.64 -1.24 -22.05
C SER A 131 14.99 -0.99 -23.50
N ALA A 132 16.09 -0.30 -23.76
CA ALA A 132 16.61 -0.03 -25.10
C ALA A 132 18.04 -0.55 -25.24
N TYR A 133 18.29 -1.36 -26.27
CA TYR A 133 19.63 -1.69 -26.68
C TYR A 133 20.12 -0.70 -27.72
N LEU A 134 21.37 -0.27 -27.60
CA LEU A 134 22.02 0.61 -28.58
C LEU A 134 23.33 -0.05 -28.98
N TRP A 135 23.37 -0.58 -30.18
CA TRP A 135 24.47 -1.39 -30.69
C TRP A 135 25.19 -0.66 -31.82
N SER A 136 26.50 -0.75 -31.85
CA SER A 136 27.30 -0.32 -33.00
C SER A 136 28.45 -1.27 -33.27
N VAL A 137 28.83 -1.38 -34.54
CA VAL A 137 29.94 -2.23 -34.99
C VAL A 137 30.73 -1.56 -36.11
N PHE A 138 32.01 -1.88 -36.18
CA PHE A 138 32.87 -1.55 -37.32
C PHE A 138 33.32 -2.84 -38.01
N THR A 139 33.03 -2.97 -39.31
CA THR A 139 33.30 -4.20 -40.05
C THR A 139 33.82 -3.93 -41.47
N GLY A 140 34.69 -4.80 -41.98
CA GLY A 140 35.09 -4.78 -43.39
C GLY A 140 34.16 -5.59 -44.31
N ALA A 141 33.11 -6.22 -43.75
CA ALA A 141 32.28 -7.20 -44.44
C ALA A 141 31.02 -6.63 -45.12
N GLY A 142 30.82 -5.31 -45.12
CA GLY A 142 29.60 -4.67 -45.64
C GLY A 142 28.57 -4.37 -44.54
N GLU A 143 27.31 -4.19 -44.93
CA GLU A 143 26.18 -3.90 -44.01
C GLU A 143 25.89 -5.09 -43.09
N VAL A 144 25.88 -4.83 -41.79
CA VAL A 144 25.67 -5.83 -40.74
C VAL A 144 24.77 -5.26 -39.66
N HIS A 145 23.86 -6.08 -39.15
CA HIS A 145 22.98 -5.71 -38.05
C HIS A 145 23.01 -6.76 -36.95
N MET A 146 22.76 -6.32 -35.72
CA MET A 146 22.67 -7.22 -34.58
C MET A 146 21.45 -8.13 -34.75
N PRO A 147 21.57 -9.46 -34.53
CA PRO A 147 20.40 -10.32 -34.43
C PRO A 147 19.46 -9.83 -33.32
N ILE A 148 18.17 -9.70 -33.64
CA ILE A 148 17.18 -9.16 -32.70
C ILE A 148 17.07 -10.12 -31.51
N PRO A 149 17.39 -9.68 -30.27
CA PRO A 149 17.29 -10.56 -29.12
C PRO A 149 15.83 -10.94 -28.83
N SER A 150 15.62 -12.07 -28.16
CA SER A 150 14.26 -12.57 -27.89
C SER A 150 13.44 -11.59 -27.04
N GLY A 151 12.24 -11.24 -27.51
CA GLY A 151 11.33 -10.29 -26.86
C GLY A 151 11.65 -8.81 -27.13
N TRP A 152 12.56 -8.52 -28.06
CA TRP A 152 12.90 -7.16 -28.49
C TRP A 152 12.37 -6.85 -29.88
N SER A 153 12.17 -5.56 -30.15
CA SER A 153 11.81 -5.03 -31.46
C SER A 153 12.84 -4.01 -31.90
N ARG A 154 13.46 -4.21 -33.06
CA ARG A 154 14.39 -3.23 -33.64
C ARG A 154 13.61 -2.04 -34.22
N ILE A 155 14.02 -0.83 -33.87
CA ILE A 155 13.42 0.43 -34.33
C ILE A 155 14.34 1.25 -35.24
N VAL A 156 15.66 1.07 -35.12
CA VAL A 156 16.65 1.68 -36.01
C VAL A 156 17.64 0.61 -36.47
N ALA A 157 18.00 0.68 -37.74
CA ALA A 157 19.04 -0.12 -38.39
C ALA A 157 19.69 0.75 -39.46
N TYR A 158 20.82 1.37 -39.14
CA TYR A 158 21.57 2.24 -40.04
C TYR A 158 22.94 1.66 -40.31
N SER A 159 23.46 1.93 -41.50
CA SER A 159 24.72 1.38 -41.94
C SER A 159 25.30 2.23 -43.05
N GLU A 160 26.51 2.73 -42.82
CA GLU A 160 27.17 3.62 -43.76
C GLU A 160 28.57 3.11 -44.10
N ALA A 161 28.87 3.05 -45.40
CA ALA A 161 30.20 2.75 -45.89
C ALA A 161 31.13 3.94 -45.67
N THR A 162 32.21 3.74 -44.94
CA THR A 162 33.21 4.80 -44.71
C THR A 162 34.27 4.85 -45.79
N ALA A 163 34.98 5.99 -45.88
CA ALA A 163 36.12 6.18 -46.78
C ALA A 163 37.29 5.20 -46.56
N TYR A 164 37.26 4.37 -45.52
CA TYR A 164 38.33 3.44 -45.15
C TYR A 164 38.03 1.98 -45.48
N SER A 165 37.11 1.73 -46.42
CA SER A 165 36.67 0.37 -46.80
C SER A 165 36.15 -0.46 -45.61
N VAL A 166 35.58 0.23 -44.63
CA VAL A 166 34.81 -0.38 -43.55
C VAL A 166 33.42 0.21 -43.52
N THR A 167 32.47 -0.60 -43.11
CA THR A 167 31.10 -0.21 -42.84
C THR A 167 30.94 0.00 -41.34
N ASN A 168 30.28 1.10 -40.99
CA ASN A 168 29.84 1.38 -39.64
C ASN A 168 28.34 1.13 -39.59
N SER A 169 27.91 0.28 -38.67
CA SER A 169 26.48 -0.02 -38.50
C SER A 169 26.04 0.26 -37.08
N LEU A 170 24.79 0.69 -36.96
CA LEU A 170 24.18 1.15 -35.73
C LEU A 170 22.74 0.67 -35.66
N ASP A 171 22.40 -0.01 -34.56
CA ASP A 171 21.05 -0.51 -34.31
C ASP A 171 20.52 0.03 -32.98
N VAL A 172 19.22 0.31 -32.96
CA VAL A 172 18.47 0.56 -31.71
C VAL A 172 17.27 -0.37 -31.68
N GLY A 173 17.06 -1.05 -30.57
CA GLY A 173 15.85 -1.83 -30.34
C GLY A 173 15.34 -1.71 -28.93
N ILE A 174 14.07 -2.02 -28.75
CA ILE A 174 13.35 -1.81 -27.50
C ILE A 174 12.59 -3.05 -27.03
N LYS A 175 12.41 -3.13 -25.72
CA LYS A 175 11.61 -4.15 -25.03
C LYS A 175 10.86 -3.50 -23.88
N THR A 176 9.55 -3.68 -23.83
CA THR A 176 8.73 -3.20 -22.72
C THR A 176 9.08 -3.95 -21.44
N LEU A 177 9.23 -3.21 -20.34
CA LEU A 177 9.35 -3.75 -18.99
C LEU A 177 7.99 -3.68 -18.31
N GLY A 178 7.71 -4.64 -17.43
CA GLY A 178 6.43 -4.71 -16.71
C GLY A 178 6.37 -3.71 -15.55
N THR A 179 6.01 -4.21 -14.37
CA THR A 179 6.02 -3.42 -13.13
C THR A 179 7.43 -3.24 -12.60
N SER A 180 7.59 -2.35 -11.62
CA SER A 180 8.78 -2.22 -10.79
C SER A 180 9.27 -3.60 -10.32
N GLY A 181 10.59 -3.79 -10.33
CA GLY A 181 11.24 -5.09 -10.13
C GLY A 181 11.43 -5.92 -11.40
N SER A 182 10.89 -5.49 -12.55
CA SER A 182 11.10 -6.19 -13.83
C SER A 182 12.56 -6.11 -14.30
N SER A 183 13.11 -7.23 -14.75
CA SER A 183 14.44 -7.27 -15.34
C SER A 183 14.42 -7.00 -16.85
N SER A 184 15.40 -6.24 -17.34
CA SER A 184 15.64 -6.12 -18.79
C SER A 184 16.06 -7.45 -19.44
N GLY A 185 16.70 -8.32 -18.67
CA GLY A 185 17.43 -9.47 -19.17
C GLY A 185 18.77 -9.07 -19.77
N ALA A 186 19.75 -9.97 -19.70
CA ALA A 186 21.05 -9.74 -20.33
C ALA A 186 20.91 -9.82 -21.86
N ILE A 187 21.74 -9.06 -22.57
CA ILE A 187 21.73 -9.00 -24.03
C ILE A 187 23.03 -9.58 -24.54
N SER A 188 22.97 -10.70 -25.25
CA SER A 188 24.14 -11.30 -25.89
C SER A 188 24.34 -10.71 -27.28
N GLU A 189 25.55 -10.23 -27.55
CA GLU A 189 25.96 -9.81 -28.88
C GLU A 189 26.37 -11.06 -29.68
N SER A 190 25.66 -11.31 -30.78
CA SER A 190 25.83 -12.53 -31.58
C SER A 190 25.96 -12.25 -33.08
N SER A 191 26.41 -11.05 -33.46
CA SER A 191 26.62 -10.71 -34.88
C SER A 191 27.78 -11.49 -35.50
N GLY A 192 28.64 -12.11 -34.69
CA GLY A 192 29.82 -12.83 -35.14
C GLY A 192 31.04 -11.94 -35.42
N TYR A 193 30.95 -10.65 -35.10
CA TYR A 193 32.03 -9.68 -35.29
C TYR A 193 32.74 -9.31 -34.00
N ALA A 194 34.00 -8.90 -34.16
CA ALA A 194 34.87 -8.62 -33.04
C ALA A 194 34.72 -7.21 -32.49
N TYR A 195 34.46 -6.18 -33.30
CA TYR A 195 34.62 -4.77 -32.88
C TYR A 195 33.29 -4.06 -32.68
N TRP A 196 32.64 -4.29 -31.55
CA TRP A 196 31.33 -3.75 -31.27
C TRP A 196 31.24 -3.06 -29.90
N SER A 197 30.22 -2.23 -29.77
CA SER A 197 29.86 -1.49 -28.56
C SER A 197 28.34 -1.62 -28.38
N LEU A 198 27.91 -2.05 -27.20
CA LEU A 198 26.50 -2.30 -26.88
C LEU A 198 26.14 -1.65 -25.55
N PHE A 199 25.03 -0.93 -25.55
CA PHE A 199 24.38 -0.42 -24.36
C PHE A 199 23.05 -1.14 -24.14
N ASN A 200 22.67 -1.30 -22.89
CA ASN A 200 21.36 -1.71 -22.43
C ASN A 200 20.89 -0.65 -21.41
N ILE A 201 20.04 0.27 -21.84
CA ILE A 201 19.57 1.38 -21.02
C ILE A 201 18.09 1.23 -20.67
N GLU A 202 17.69 1.84 -19.58
CA GLU A 202 16.30 2.01 -19.16
C GLU A 202 15.79 3.37 -19.59
N ILE A 203 14.71 3.39 -20.35
CA ILE A 203 13.89 4.57 -20.61
C ILE A 203 12.77 4.57 -19.58
N THR A 204 12.76 5.57 -18.70
CA THR A 204 11.83 5.66 -17.58
C THR A 204 10.51 6.28 -18.02
N ALA A 205 9.40 5.75 -17.51
CA ALA A 205 8.08 6.26 -17.83
C ALA A 205 7.84 7.59 -17.12
N ALA A 206 7.32 8.57 -17.86
CA ALA A 206 6.90 9.83 -17.29
C ALA A 206 5.83 9.60 -16.23
N THR A 207 6.14 10.01 -15.00
CA THR A 207 5.14 10.17 -13.95
C THR A 207 4.12 11.19 -14.45
N VAL A 208 2.84 10.82 -14.49
CA VAL A 208 1.78 11.78 -14.82
C VAL A 208 1.76 12.78 -13.68
N ALA A 209 2.33 13.97 -13.90
CA ALA A 209 2.14 15.08 -12.98
C ALA A 209 0.64 15.39 -12.94
N GLU A 210 0.01 15.23 -11.78
CA GLU A 210 -1.36 15.71 -11.59
C GLU A 210 -1.34 17.23 -11.77
N GLY A 211 -1.95 17.73 -12.85
CA GLY A 211 -1.92 19.15 -13.17
C GLY A 211 -2.69 19.99 -12.16
N THR A 212 -2.02 20.96 -11.54
CA THR A 212 -2.61 21.89 -10.57
C THR A 212 -3.14 23.15 -11.29
N SER A 213 -4.46 23.36 -11.30
CA SER A 213 -5.07 24.64 -11.73
C SER A 213 -5.23 25.56 -10.53
N ALA A 214 -4.58 26.72 -10.50
CA ALA A 214 -4.76 27.69 -9.43
C ALA A 214 -5.73 28.81 -9.84
N VAL A 215 -6.78 29.07 -9.04
CA VAL A 215 -7.67 30.24 -9.18
C VAL A 215 -7.56 31.07 -7.91
N THR A 216 -7.13 32.32 -8.04
CA THR A 216 -7.08 33.27 -6.91
C THR A 216 -8.27 34.21 -7.01
N LEU A 217 -9.18 34.16 -6.03
CA LEU A 217 -10.30 35.08 -5.88
C LEU A 217 -9.99 36.06 -4.74
N GLY A 218 -10.07 37.36 -4.99
CA GLY A 218 -9.88 38.40 -3.96
C GLY A 218 -10.95 38.38 -2.87
N SER A 219 -10.88 39.30 -1.89
CA SER A 219 -11.85 39.41 -0.79
C SER A 219 -13.28 39.58 -1.32
N ILE A 220 -14.18 38.65 -0.96
CA ILE A 220 -15.57 38.63 -1.43
C ILE A 220 -16.51 38.71 -0.22
N ALA A 221 -17.42 39.68 -0.23
CA ALA A 221 -18.56 39.71 0.68
C ALA A 221 -19.75 39.02 -0.01
N GLY A 222 -20.12 37.81 0.42
CA GLY A 222 -21.22 37.03 -0.17
C GLY A 222 -20.88 35.55 -0.39
N SER A 223 -21.52 34.92 -1.38
CA SER A 223 -21.33 33.51 -1.76
C SER A 223 -20.50 33.37 -3.04
N ALA A 224 -19.42 32.60 -3.00
CA ALA A 224 -18.57 32.30 -4.16
C ALA A 224 -18.64 30.80 -4.51
N SER A 225 -18.64 30.49 -5.82
CA SER A 225 -18.52 29.12 -6.34
C SER A 225 -17.41 29.09 -7.40
N ALA A 226 -16.48 28.14 -7.27
CA ALA A 226 -15.43 27.88 -8.24
C ALA A 226 -15.53 26.42 -8.71
N SER A 227 -15.44 26.19 -10.01
CA SER A 227 -15.48 24.84 -10.61
C SER A 227 -14.31 24.68 -11.58
N SER A 228 -13.51 23.63 -11.42
CA SER A 228 -12.51 23.22 -12.41
C SER A 228 -12.37 21.70 -12.42
N GLY A 229 -12.13 21.12 -13.60
CA GLY A 229 -12.23 19.67 -13.82
C GLY A 229 -11.12 18.82 -13.20
N ASN A 230 -9.91 19.35 -12.99
CA ASN A 230 -8.75 18.56 -12.57
C ASN A 230 -7.88 19.39 -11.61
N SER A 231 -7.66 18.87 -10.40
CA SER A 231 -6.95 19.43 -9.23
C SER A 231 -6.87 20.96 -9.16
N SER A 232 -7.73 21.57 -8.34
CA SER A 232 -7.70 23.01 -8.07
C SER A 232 -6.97 23.38 -6.79
N VAL A 233 -6.13 24.42 -6.87
CA VAL A 233 -5.75 25.25 -5.72
C VAL A 233 -6.55 26.54 -5.79
N ALA A 234 -7.61 26.65 -4.99
CA ALA A 234 -8.32 27.91 -4.86
C ALA A 234 -7.75 28.68 -3.67
N THR A 235 -7.10 29.82 -3.92
CA THR A 235 -6.81 30.81 -2.88
C THR A 235 -7.98 31.77 -2.84
N LEU A 236 -8.81 31.66 -1.80
CA LEU A 236 -9.85 32.65 -1.53
C LEU A 236 -9.31 33.64 -0.49
N GLY A 237 -9.35 34.93 -0.82
CA GLY A 237 -9.10 36.00 0.16
C GLY A 237 -10.20 36.05 1.23
N ASP A 238 -10.16 37.05 2.11
CA ASP A 238 -11.08 37.14 3.25
C ASP A 238 -12.56 37.07 2.82
N ILE A 239 -13.27 36.06 3.35
CA ILE A 239 -14.70 35.85 3.06
C ILE A 239 -15.52 36.21 4.29
N ALA A 240 -16.36 37.23 4.15
CA ALA A 240 -17.44 37.54 5.09
C ALA A 240 -18.75 36.94 4.55
N GLY A 241 -19.05 35.68 4.87
CA GLY A 241 -20.22 34.97 4.33
C GLY A 241 -20.07 33.44 4.31
N SER A 242 -20.86 32.78 3.45
CA SER A 242 -20.83 31.32 3.23
C SER A 242 -20.15 30.96 1.91
N ALA A 243 -19.23 30.00 1.94
CA ALA A 243 -18.53 29.50 0.76
C ALA A 243 -18.88 28.03 0.52
N SER A 244 -19.26 27.69 -0.71
CA SER A 244 -19.47 26.30 -1.15
C SER A 244 -18.27 25.84 -1.96
N ALA A 245 -17.49 24.90 -1.43
CA ALA A 245 -16.25 24.46 -2.08
C ALA A 245 -16.53 23.32 -3.09
N ILE A 246 -16.21 23.62 -4.36
CA ILE A 246 -15.58 22.80 -5.41
C ILE A 246 -16.00 21.33 -5.52
N THR A 247 -16.59 20.97 -6.67
CA THR A 247 -16.76 19.59 -7.13
C THR A 247 -15.80 19.28 -8.27
N GLY A 248 -14.96 18.24 -8.10
CA GLY A 248 -14.13 17.67 -9.16
C GLY A 248 -14.33 16.15 -9.19
N ALA A 249 -14.67 15.60 -10.35
CA ALA A 249 -14.79 14.15 -10.52
C ALA A 249 -13.38 13.55 -10.64
N GLY A 250 -12.77 13.20 -9.50
CA GLY A 250 -11.60 12.30 -9.46
C GLY A 250 -10.22 12.94 -9.31
N GLY A 251 -10.06 14.05 -8.58
CA GLY A 251 -8.73 14.59 -8.22
C GLY A 251 -8.69 15.19 -6.80
N ALA A 252 -7.48 15.32 -6.23
CA ALA A 252 -7.26 15.95 -4.93
C ALA A 252 -7.24 17.49 -5.06
N SER A 253 -8.12 18.20 -4.33
CA SER A 253 -8.12 19.67 -4.26
C SER A 253 -7.54 20.15 -2.94
N ILE A 254 -6.68 21.18 -3.00
CA ILE A 254 -6.11 21.88 -1.83
C ILE A 254 -6.70 23.28 -1.81
N VAL A 255 -7.31 23.67 -0.70
CA VAL A 255 -7.91 25.01 -0.55
C VAL A 255 -7.15 25.74 0.55
N ALA A 256 -6.61 26.93 0.24
CA ALA A 256 -5.95 27.80 1.21
C ALA A 256 -6.81 29.06 1.41
N LEU A 257 -7.32 29.26 2.63
CA LEU A 257 -8.09 30.46 3.00
C LEU A 257 -7.33 31.29 4.04
N SER A 258 -7.33 32.61 3.87
CA SER A 258 -6.72 33.56 4.82
C SER A 258 -7.57 33.80 6.07
N ALA A 259 -8.91 33.82 5.94
CA ALA A 259 -9.86 33.95 7.05
C ALA A 259 -11.30 33.60 6.64
N ILE A 260 -12.08 32.95 7.51
CA ILE A 260 -13.54 32.74 7.36
C ILE A 260 -14.27 33.33 8.57
N ALA A 261 -15.28 34.17 8.31
CA ALA A 261 -16.35 34.47 9.27
C ALA A 261 -17.68 33.86 8.77
N GLY A 262 -17.86 32.54 8.92
CA GLY A 262 -19.03 31.79 8.41
C GLY A 262 -18.86 30.26 8.33
N SER A 263 -19.82 29.57 7.70
CA SER A 263 -19.86 28.10 7.54
C SER A 263 -19.43 27.66 6.13
N ALA A 264 -18.60 26.62 6.02
CA ALA A 264 -18.16 26.02 4.75
C ALA A 264 -18.57 24.53 4.67
N SER A 265 -18.94 24.06 3.47
CA SER A 265 -19.21 22.63 3.19
C SER A 265 -18.44 22.15 1.97
N ALA A 266 -17.91 20.93 2.04
CA ALA A 266 -17.14 20.30 0.95
C ALA A 266 -17.45 18.79 0.86
N ILE A 267 -17.51 18.26 -0.36
CA ILE A 267 -17.79 16.85 -0.65
C ILE A 267 -16.53 16.23 -1.25
N GLY A 268 -15.66 15.69 -0.37
CA GLY A 268 -14.42 14.98 -0.74
C GLY A 268 -13.17 15.86 -0.70
N ILE A 269 -12.33 15.69 0.33
CA ILE A 269 -11.05 16.39 0.49
C ILE A 269 -9.97 15.37 0.87
N ALA A 270 -8.75 15.55 0.33
CA ALA A 270 -7.54 14.81 0.69
C ALA A 270 -6.68 15.49 1.78
N ALA A 271 -6.69 16.83 1.89
CA ALA A 271 -6.10 17.58 3.02
C ALA A 271 -6.63 19.02 3.10
N VAL A 272 -6.77 19.57 4.31
CA VAL A 272 -7.02 21.00 4.58
C VAL A 272 -5.85 21.54 5.39
N SER A 273 -5.20 22.62 4.93
CA SER A 273 -4.26 23.40 5.75
C SER A 273 -4.90 24.73 6.13
N VAL A 274 -5.12 24.96 7.42
CA VAL A 274 -5.65 26.23 7.93
C VAL A 274 -4.52 26.95 8.66
N ASP A 275 -4.24 28.20 8.29
CA ASP A 275 -3.34 29.03 9.08
C ASP A 275 -4.15 29.62 10.25
N SER A 276 -3.77 29.21 11.46
CA SER A 276 -4.23 29.68 12.78
C SER A 276 -5.72 30.04 12.95
N GLY A 277 -6.48 29.17 13.63
CA GLY A 277 -7.57 29.60 14.51
C GLY A 277 -9.03 29.46 14.06
N VAL A 278 -9.36 28.58 13.11
CA VAL A 278 -10.78 28.35 12.69
C VAL A 278 -11.21 26.89 12.81
N SER A 279 -12.38 26.69 13.41
CA SER A 279 -13.06 25.41 13.63
C SER A 279 -13.84 24.97 12.37
N VAL A 280 -13.59 23.74 11.89
CA VAL A 280 -14.28 23.16 10.74
C VAL A 280 -15.45 22.28 11.23
N VAL A 281 -16.69 22.64 10.88
CA VAL A 281 -17.88 21.82 11.13
C VAL A 281 -18.20 21.03 9.86
N THR A 282 -17.87 19.73 9.84
CA THR A 282 -18.38 18.80 8.83
C THR A 282 -19.67 18.15 9.35
N GLY A 283 -20.81 18.55 8.80
CA GLY A 283 -22.07 17.85 9.03
C GLY A 283 -22.65 17.33 7.72
N LEU A 284 -22.75 16.01 7.56
CA LEU A 284 -24.00 15.36 7.14
C LEU A 284 -23.97 13.83 7.32
N ILE A 285 -25.18 13.30 7.41
CA ILE A 285 -25.60 11.97 7.88
C ILE A 285 -25.56 10.97 6.71
N GLY A 286 -24.93 9.80 6.92
CA GLY A 286 -25.00 8.62 6.05
C GLY A 286 -23.77 8.36 5.17
N GLU A 287 -22.89 7.45 5.63
CA GLU A 287 -21.75 6.80 4.93
C GLU A 287 -20.50 7.66 4.57
N PRO A 288 -19.32 7.08 4.26
CA PRO A 288 -18.53 6.01 4.89
C PRO A 288 -17.28 6.56 5.64
N LEU A 289 -16.54 5.70 6.34
CA LEU A 289 -15.28 5.96 7.04
C LEU A 289 -14.28 6.82 6.24
N ARG A 290 -13.74 7.89 6.83
CA ARG A 290 -12.77 8.80 6.19
C ARG A 290 -11.40 8.72 6.87
N LEU A 291 -10.36 8.45 6.07
CA LEU A 291 -8.94 8.45 6.45
C LEU A 291 -8.34 9.83 6.10
N ALA A 292 -7.65 10.47 7.05
CA ALA A 292 -6.92 11.71 6.82
C ALA A 292 -5.42 11.48 7.10
N PHE A 293 -4.58 11.88 6.15
CA PHE A 293 -3.12 11.89 6.30
C PHE A 293 -2.69 13.34 6.57
N ALA A 294 -2.08 13.61 7.71
CA ALA A 294 -1.59 14.95 8.06
C ALA A 294 -0.13 14.86 8.53
N ASP A 295 0.71 15.74 7.97
CA ASP A 295 2.13 15.88 8.29
C ASP A 295 2.37 16.71 9.57
N SER A 296 1.33 17.31 10.14
CA SER A 296 1.40 18.01 11.43
C SER A 296 0.02 18.09 12.08
N ALA A 297 -0.01 17.83 13.38
CA ALA A 297 -1.23 17.69 14.18
C ALA A 297 -2.14 18.92 14.10
N VAL A 298 -3.39 18.73 13.65
CA VAL A 298 -4.48 19.71 13.79
C VAL A 298 -5.68 19.01 14.40
N LEU A 299 -6.13 19.50 15.56
CA LEU A 299 -7.30 18.99 16.29
C LEU A 299 -8.61 19.37 15.58
N ALA A 300 -9.48 18.38 15.36
CA ALA A 300 -10.88 18.59 14.99
C ALA A 300 -11.78 18.04 16.12
N SER A 301 -12.57 18.91 16.75
CA SER A 301 -13.68 18.50 17.61
C SER A 301 -14.99 18.56 16.82
N SER A 302 -15.62 17.41 16.57
CA SER A 302 -17.01 17.37 16.13
C SER A 302 -17.91 17.24 17.36
N SER A 303 -19.00 18.02 17.40
CA SER A 303 -20.07 17.87 18.41
C SER A 303 -21.07 16.78 18.02
N ALA A 304 -20.64 15.76 17.27
CA ALA A 304 -21.47 14.67 16.79
C ALA A 304 -20.83 13.34 17.19
N SER A 305 -21.65 12.39 17.64
CA SER A 305 -21.25 11.11 18.24
C SER A 305 -20.63 10.09 17.25
N SER A 306 -19.79 10.54 16.32
CA SER A 306 -19.11 9.67 15.36
C SER A 306 -17.60 9.67 15.62
N PRO A 307 -16.96 8.48 15.67
CA PRO A 307 -15.53 8.39 15.91
C PRO A 307 -14.70 8.88 14.72
N VAL A 308 -13.61 9.57 15.05
CA VAL A 308 -12.54 9.94 14.10
C VAL A 308 -11.29 9.15 14.50
N THR A 309 -10.69 8.41 13.56
CA THR A 309 -9.42 7.70 13.77
C THR A 309 -8.31 8.46 13.04
N LEU A 310 -7.30 8.95 13.78
CA LEU A 310 -6.10 9.59 13.21
C LEU A 310 -4.96 8.56 13.11
N VAL A 311 -4.24 8.55 11.98
CA VAL A 311 -2.98 7.82 11.80
C VAL A 311 -1.90 8.86 11.52
N VAL A 312 -0.96 9.05 12.47
CA VAL A 312 0.19 9.95 12.31
C VAL A 312 1.40 9.12 11.90
N LEU A 313 1.98 9.41 10.73
CA LEU A 313 3.23 8.82 10.26
C LEU A 313 4.33 9.86 10.47
N ALA A 314 5.14 9.71 11.52
CA ALA A 314 6.33 10.55 11.70
C ALA A 314 7.49 9.97 10.87
N ASP A 315 8.06 10.77 9.96
CA ASP A 315 9.29 10.41 9.26
C ASP A 315 10.49 10.62 10.20
N SER A 316 11.11 9.52 10.64
CA SER A 316 12.30 9.56 11.48
C SER A 316 13.55 9.81 10.62
N SER A 317 13.92 11.08 10.47
CA SER A 317 15.11 11.52 9.75
C SER A 317 16.32 11.74 10.69
N VAL A 318 17.00 10.68 11.17
CA VAL A 318 18.37 10.82 11.76
C VAL A 318 19.27 9.58 11.52
N LEU A 319 20.21 9.77 10.59
CA LEU A 319 21.64 9.37 10.55
C LEU A 319 22.15 8.04 11.16
N ALA A 320 22.63 7.18 10.26
CA ALA A 320 23.71 6.16 10.33
C ALA A 320 24.36 5.77 11.68
N VAL A 321 24.15 4.52 12.12
CA VAL A 321 25.14 3.66 12.82
C VAL A 321 24.85 2.18 12.46
N HIS A 322 25.90 1.40 12.14
CA HIS A 322 25.80 -0.05 11.92
C HIS A 322 25.33 -0.75 13.20
N ALA A 323 24.36 -1.67 13.07
CA ALA A 323 23.69 -2.42 14.14
C ALA A 323 22.67 -1.62 14.97
N ALA A 324 21.56 -1.24 14.34
CA ALA A 324 20.31 -0.96 15.03
C ALA A 324 19.16 -1.47 14.17
N SER A 325 18.40 -2.42 14.70
CA SER A 325 17.07 -2.79 14.20
C SER A 325 16.22 -1.51 14.14
N ALA A 326 15.81 -1.12 12.94
CA ALA A 326 14.96 0.05 12.71
C ALA A 326 13.60 -0.16 13.39
N TYR A 327 13.40 0.44 14.55
CA TYR A 327 12.10 0.49 15.20
C TYR A 327 11.31 1.61 14.50
N ARG A 328 10.39 1.26 13.60
CA ARG A 328 9.33 2.20 13.17
C ARG A 328 8.39 2.36 14.37
N LEU A 329 8.51 3.46 15.08
CA LEU A 329 7.54 3.85 16.12
C LEU A 329 6.27 4.34 15.41
N LEU A 330 5.22 3.50 15.41
CA LEU A 330 3.88 3.89 15.02
C LEU A 330 3.13 4.24 16.31
N ASP A 331 3.05 5.53 16.63
CA ASP A 331 2.37 5.99 17.84
C ASP A 331 0.90 6.30 17.51
N ALA A 332 0.00 5.42 17.94
CA ALA A 332 -1.44 5.65 17.84
C ALA A 332 -1.91 6.43 19.07
N ALA A 333 -1.76 7.74 19.05
CA ALA A 333 -2.25 8.61 20.11
C ALA A 333 -3.79 8.71 20.03
N VAL A 334 -4.50 8.00 20.91
CA VAL A 334 -5.93 8.23 21.18
C VAL A 334 -6.04 9.29 22.28
N ASP A 335 -6.07 10.57 21.89
CA ASP A 335 -6.20 11.65 22.85
C ASP A 335 -7.65 11.71 23.38
N SER A 336 -7.85 11.20 24.60
CA SER A 336 -9.16 11.10 25.25
C SER A 336 -9.52 12.39 25.99
N ASN A 337 -9.45 13.54 25.31
CA ASN A 337 -9.82 14.82 25.89
C ASN A 337 -11.03 15.44 25.16
N SER A 338 -12.18 14.78 25.28
CA SER A 338 -13.49 15.41 25.12
C SER A 338 -14.46 14.86 26.16
N ALA A 339 -14.65 15.66 27.21
CA ALA A 339 -15.74 15.67 28.18
C ALA A 339 -16.39 14.32 28.59
N LEU A 340 -16.04 13.90 29.80
CA LEU A 340 -16.82 13.08 30.71
C LEU A 340 -18.35 13.33 30.64
N SER A 341 -19.09 12.39 30.06
CA SER A 341 -20.36 11.91 30.63
C SER A 341 -20.89 10.69 29.88
N SER A 342 -20.23 9.53 29.95
CA SER A 342 -20.88 8.21 30.14
C SER A 342 -19.97 7.04 29.78
N SER A 343 -19.60 6.29 30.83
CA SER A 343 -19.24 4.86 30.83
C SER A 343 -17.93 4.43 30.14
N ALA A 344 -17.08 3.77 30.94
CA ALA A 344 -15.86 3.05 30.55
C ALA A 344 -15.93 2.09 29.32
N PRO A 345 -17.07 1.52 28.90
CA PRO A 345 -17.14 0.67 27.71
C PRO A 345 -16.76 1.38 26.41
N VAL A 346 -17.02 2.68 26.30
CA VAL A 346 -16.81 3.44 25.06
C VAL A 346 -15.31 3.63 24.79
N ALA A 347 -14.50 3.90 25.82
CA ALA A 347 -13.06 4.04 25.69
C ALA A 347 -12.36 2.71 25.34
N ALA A 348 -12.83 1.59 25.91
CA ALA A 348 -12.29 0.25 25.64
C ALA A 348 -12.60 -0.21 24.20
N VAL A 349 -13.78 0.12 23.66
CA VAL A 349 -14.14 -0.20 22.27
C VAL A 349 -13.25 0.56 21.27
N TYR A 350 -12.88 1.80 21.58
CA TYR A 350 -12.04 2.62 20.70
C TYR A 350 -10.56 2.21 20.67
N SER A 351 -9.98 1.78 21.80
CA SER A 351 -8.61 1.25 21.83
C SER A 351 -8.49 -0.08 21.08
N VAL A 352 -9.49 -0.96 21.21
CA VAL A 352 -9.57 -2.25 20.49
C VAL A 352 -9.67 -2.05 18.98
N ALA A 353 -10.45 -1.07 18.51
CA ALA A 353 -10.58 -0.76 17.08
C ALA A 353 -9.28 -0.23 16.45
N ALA A 354 -8.54 0.64 17.15
CA ALA A 354 -7.27 1.19 16.66
C ALA A 354 -6.18 0.11 16.56
N ALA A 355 -6.07 -0.77 17.56
CA ALA A 355 -5.14 -1.91 17.54
C ALA A 355 -5.48 -2.90 16.41
N SER A 356 -6.77 -3.18 16.20
CA SER A 356 -7.26 -4.06 15.13
C SER A 356 -6.99 -3.51 13.73
N LEU A 357 -7.09 -2.18 13.54
CA LEU A 357 -6.77 -1.53 12.27
C LEU A 357 -5.27 -1.55 11.97
N CYS A 358 -4.42 -1.36 12.99
CA CYS A 358 -2.97 -1.47 12.86
C CYS A 358 -2.55 -2.89 12.46
N SER A 359 -3.19 -3.93 13.02
CA SER A 359 -2.91 -5.32 12.64
C SER A 359 -3.35 -5.66 11.21
N VAL A 360 -4.49 -5.11 10.76
CA VAL A 360 -5.01 -5.34 9.40
C VAL A 360 -4.16 -4.63 8.34
N LEU A 361 -3.69 -3.40 8.60
CA LEU A 361 -2.91 -2.64 7.61
C LEU A 361 -1.45 -3.10 7.48
N THR A 362 -0.82 -3.57 8.56
CA THR A 362 0.62 -3.86 8.57
C THR A 362 0.93 -5.35 8.43
N GLY A 363 -0.06 -6.23 8.65
CA GLY A 363 0.17 -7.67 8.80
C GLY A 363 1.03 -8.04 10.01
N LEU A 364 1.42 -7.07 10.84
CA LEU A 364 2.21 -7.23 12.05
C LEU A 364 1.31 -7.02 13.27
N GLN A 365 1.03 -8.10 14.00
CA GLN A 365 0.36 -8.03 15.29
C GLN A 365 1.37 -7.64 16.37
N PHE A 366 1.34 -6.38 16.82
CA PHE A 366 1.89 -6.01 18.12
C PHE A 366 0.75 -6.03 19.14
N VAL A 367 0.39 -7.24 19.55
CA VAL A 367 -0.53 -7.44 20.66
C VAL A 367 0.32 -7.40 21.92
N ALA A 368 0.40 -6.23 22.56
CA ALA A 368 1.10 -6.07 23.85
C ALA A 368 0.38 -6.80 24.99
N ASP A 369 -0.92 -7.08 24.82
CA ASP A 369 -1.72 -7.90 25.73
C ASP A 369 -2.41 -8.99 24.93
N PHE A 370 -1.86 -10.21 24.94
CA PHE A 370 -2.47 -11.37 24.28
C PHE A 370 -3.96 -11.42 24.65
N THR A 371 -4.81 -11.11 23.67
CA THR A 371 -6.25 -11.00 23.87
C THR A 371 -6.81 -12.38 24.17
N ASP A 372 -7.75 -12.44 25.10
CA ASP A 372 -8.60 -13.58 25.34
C ASP A 372 -9.14 -14.15 24.00
N GLY A 373 -9.11 -15.48 23.87
CA GLY A 373 -9.31 -16.18 22.61
C GLY A 373 -10.77 -16.23 22.21
N TRP A 374 -11.07 -15.94 20.93
CA TRP A 374 -12.40 -16.14 20.37
C TRP A 374 -12.40 -17.37 19.45
N ALA A 375 -13.27 -18.33 19.72
CA ALA A 375 -13.54 -19.45 18.82
C ALA A 375 -14.93 -19.27 18.21
N TYR A 376 -15.04 -19.43 16.89
CA TYR A 376 -16.31 -19.29 16.19
C TYR A 376 -16.68 -20.59 15.49
N ASN A 377 -17.84 -21.15 15.82
CA ASN A 377 -18.37 -22.30 15.13
C ASN A 377 -19.07 -21.84 13.84
N LEU A 378 -18.40 -22.03 12.70
CA LEU A 378 -18.88 -21.60 11.38
C LEU A 378 -20.19 -22.28 10.94
N ASN A 379 -20.53 -23.43 11.52
CA ASN A 379 -21.77 -24.15 11.17
C ASN A 379 -22.99 -23.61 11.91
N THR A 380 -22.82 -23.14 13.15
CA THR A 380 -23.92 -22.69 14.03
C THR A 380 -23.95 -21.18 14.23
N GLY A 381 -22.87 -20.49 13.88
CA GLY A 381 -22.70 -19.06 14.12
C GLY A 381 -22.45 -18.70 15.59
N ALA A 382 -22.20 -19.69 16.45
CA ALA A 382 -21.97 -19.49 17.87
C ALA A 382 -20.49 -19.12 18.13
N GLY A 383 -20.28 -18.05 18.90
CA GLY A 383 -18.96 -17.66 19.42
C GLY A 383 -18.73 -18.20 20.83
N SER A 384 -17.51 -18.61 21.13
CA SER A 384 -17.00 -18.93 22.46
C SER A 384 -15.82 -18.01 22.77
N PHE A 385 -15.71 -17.60 24.02
CA PHE A 385 -14.68 -16.70 24.52
C PHE A 385 -13.88 -17.40 25.60
N TYR A 386 -12.56 -17.38 25.47
CA TYR A 386 -11.61 -18.05 26.36
C TYR A 386 -10.73 -17.00 27.04
N GLU A 387 -10.95 -16.80 28.33
CA GLU A 387 -10.11 -15.91 29.14
C GLU A 387 -8.78 -16.57 29.50
N GLY A 388 -7.69 -15.79 29.58
CA GLY A 388 -6.37 -16.31 29.95
C GLY A 388 -5.67 -17.14 28.86
N PHE A 389 -6.27 -17.27 27.68
CA PHE A 389 -5.76 -18.07 26.56
C PHE A 389 -4.70 -17.32 25.72
N ARG A 390 -3.59 -16.97 26.37
CA ARG A 390 -2.57 -16.03 25.85
C ARG A 390 -1.48 -16.70 25.00
N PHE A 391 -1.88 -17.33 23.90
CA PHE A 391 -0.97 -17.94 22.93
C PHE A 391 -0.91 -17.13 21.63
N ASN A 392 0.28 -17.01 21.04
CA ASN A 392 0.53 -16.23 19.81
C ASN A 392 0.77 -17.09 18.57
N SER A 393 1.03 -18.37 18.77
CA SER A 393 1.29 -19.34 17.71
C SER A 393 0.65 -20.67 18.08
N PHE A 394 0.14 -21.40 17.09
CA PHE A 394 -0.54 -22.68 17.29
C PHE A 394 0.00 -23.73 16.32
N ALA A 395 0.06 -24.98 16.75
CA ALA A 395 0.43 -26.11 15.91
C ALA A 395 -0.38 -27.36 16.26
N LEU A 396 -0.65 -28.20 15.27
CA LEU A 396 -1.12 -29.56 15.44
C LEU A 396 0.05 -30.50 15.13
N ILE A 397 0.53 -31.22 16.13
CA ILE A 397 1.68 -32.13 15.99
C ILE A 397 1.25 -33.49 16.55
N ASP A 398 1.31 -34.53 15.72
CA ASP A 398 0.92 -35.90 16.07
C ASP A 398 -0.49 -36.05 16.69
N GLY A 399 -1.42 -35.19 16.28
CA GLY A 399 -2.81 -35.21 16.75
C GLY A 399 -3.09 -34.38 18.00
N GLU A 400 -2.05 -33.79 18.61
CA GLU A 400 -2.16 -32.92 19.78
C GLU A 400 -2.02 -31.45 19.39
N TYR A 401 -2.83 -30.59 20.00
CA TYR A 401 -2.75 -29.15 19.80
C TYR A 401 -1.70 -28.54 20.73
N TYR A 402 -0.93 -27.60 20.22
CA TYR A 402 0.09 -26.85 20.96
C TYR A 402 -0.10 -25.36 20.75
N GLY A 403 0.12 -24.58 21.80
CA GLY A 403 0.17 -23.12 21.79
C GLY A 403 1.57 -22.67 22.21
N ALA A 404 2.10 -21.62 21.59
CA ALA A 404 3.35 -21.00 22.00
C ALA A 404 3.14 -19.53 22.39
N ASN A 405 3.89 -19.10 23.40
CA ASN A 405 3.97 -17.71 23.87
C ASN A 405 5.38 -17.44 24.44
N GLU A 406 5.55 -16.29 25.14
CA GLU A 406 6.83 -15.93 25.76
C GLU A 406 7.29 -16.93 26.83
N ALA A 407 6.37 -17.64 27.48
CA ALA A 407 6.67 -18.66 28.48
C ALA A 407 7.11 -20.01 27.86
N GLY A 408 6.95 -20.18 26.54
CA GLY A 408 7.38 -21.37 25.82
C GLY A 408 6.25 -22.04 25.04
N ILE A 409 6.37 -23.36 24.83
CA ILE A 409 5.40 -24.19 24.11
C ILE A 409 4.61 -25.00 25.13
N CYS A 410 3.28 -24.84 25.14
CA CYS A 410 2.35 -25.57 25.98
C CYS A 410 1.48 -26.49 25.12
N ARG A 411 1.19 -27.70 25.59
CA ARG A 411 0.17 -28.56 24.99
C ARG A 411 -1.21 -28.05 25.40
N LEU A 412 -2.10 -27.86 24.43
CA LEU A 412 -3.46 -27.35 24.63
C LEU A 412 -4.40 -28.52 24.90
N GLY A 413 -4.50 -28.91 26.17
CA GLY A 413 -5.38 -29.96 26.65
C GLY A 413 -4.99 -30.46 28.03
N GLY A 414 -5.71 -31.47 28.53
CA GLY A 414 -5.56 -31.98 29.90
C GLY A 414 -6.60 -31.42 30.86
N ASP A 415 -6.56 -31.91 32.10
CA ASP A 415 -7.62 -31.68 33.10
C ASP A 415 -7.30 -30.51 34.07
N ALA A 416 -6.13 -29.87 33.89
CA ALA A 416 -5.64 -28.78 34.74
C ALA A 416 -4.88 -27.74 33.91
N ASP A 417 -4.95 -26.48 34.35
CA ASP A 417 -4.05 -25.42 33.90
C ASP A 417 -2.84 -25.42 34.84
N ASP A 418 -1.74 -26.01 34.38
CA ASP A 418 -0.61 -26.51 35.19
C ASP A 418 -1.04 -27.49 36.31
N SER A 419 -1.41 -26.94 37.46
CA SER A 419 -1.82 -27.67 38.67
C SER A 419 -3.13 -27.12 39.26
N ALA A 420 -3.69 -26.08 38.66
CA ALA A 420 -4.97 -25.49 39.04
C ALA A 420 -6.13 -26.18 38.30
N PRO A 421 -7.26 -26.43 38.97
CA PRO A 421 -8.48 -26.88 38.30
C PRO A 421 -8.96 -25.86 37.25
N ILE A 422 -9.53 -26.34 36.14
CA ILE A 422 -10.07 -25.47 35.09
C ILE A 422 -11.55 -25.18 35.37
N ASP A 423 -11.84 -23.97 35.85
CA ASP A 423 -13.22 -23.52 36.03
C ASP A 423 -13.88 -23.22 34.67
N MET A 424 -15.02 -23.85 34.43
CA MET A 424 -15.83 -23.68 33.22
C MET A 424 -17.04 -22.82 33.54
N THR A 425 -17.29 -21.81 32.71
CA THR A 425 -18.50 -20.98 32.75
C THR A 425 -19.09 -20.84 31.35
N ILE A 426 -20.40 -21.08 31.23
CA ILE A 426 -21.17 -20.84 30.00
C ILE A 426 -22.22 -19.79 30.31
N THR A 427 -21.97 -18.56 29.85
CA THR A 427 -22.88 -17.43 30.01
C THR A 427 -23.75 -17.26 28.77
N LEU A 428 -25.06 -17.40 28.93
CA LEU A 428 -26.03 -17.12 27.88
C LEU A 428 -26.33 -15.62 27.80
N GLY A 429 -26.73 -15.15 26.63
CA GLY A 429 -27.18 -13.77 26.46
C GLY A 429 -28.43 -13.46 27.30
N THR A 430 -28.61 -12.20 27.68
CA THR A 430 -29.83 -11.73 28.36
C THR A 430 -31.03 -11.91 27.44
N SER A 431 -31.99 -12.74 27.87
CA SER A 431 -33.15 -13.10 27.07
C SER A 431 -34.44 -12.70 27.76
N ASN A 432 -35.42 -12.28 26.96
CA ASN A 432 -36.80 -12.13 27.43
C ASN A 432 -37.56 -13.48 27.42
N LEU A 433 -36.87 -14.60 27.18
CA LEU A 433 -37.45 -15.95 27.13
C LEU A 433 -38.69 -16.02 26.20
N GLY A 434 -38.66 -15.27 25.09
CA GLY A 434 -39.71 -15.25 24.07
C GLY A 434 -40.95 -14.40 24.39
N SER A 435 -40.97 -13.63 25.49
CA SER A 435 -42.13 -12.82 25.86
C SER A 435 -41.75 -11.50 26.56
N SER A 436 -42.59 -10.46 26.50
CA SER A 436 -42.41 -9.24 27.28
C SER A 436 -43.07 -9.29 28.67
N ARG A 437 -43.76 -10.39 29.01
CA ARG A 437 -44.40 -10.56 30.32
C ARG A 437 -43.37 -10.84 31.41
N VAL A 438 -43.71 -10.56 32.67
CA VAL A 438 -42.91 -11.04 33.82
C VAL A 438 -43.02 -12.57 33.86
N LYS A 439 -41.92 -13.29 34.05
CA LYS A 439 -41.93 -14.76 34.19
C LYS A 439 -41.31 -15.17 35.50
N ARG A 440 -41.70 -16.35 35.95
CA ARG A 440 -41.01 -17.12 36.97
C ARG A 440 -40.40 -18.34 36.28
N VAL A 441 -39.23 -18.74 36.74
CA VAL A 441 -38.62 -20.02 36.33
C VAL A 441 -38.57 -20.87 37.59
N PRO A 442 -39.53 -21.81 37.82
CA PRO A 442 -39.55 -22.60 39.06
C PRO A 442 -38.45 -23.66 39.10
N ALA A 443 -38.00 -24.13 37.94
CA ALA A 443 -36.97 -25.16 37.83
C ALA A 443 -36.25 -25.08 36.49
N ALA A 444 -35.03 -25.61 36.45
CA ALA A 444 -34.29 -25.86 35.24
C ALA A 444 -33.79 -27.31 35.21
N TYR A 445 -33.52 -27.82 34.02
CA TYR A 445 -32.93 -29.13 33.78
C TYR A 445 -31.68 -28.96 32.94
N VAL A 446 -30.62 -29.68 33.27
CA VAL A 446 -29.40 -29.76 32.47
C VAL A 446 -29.21 -31.21 32.03
N GLY A 447 -29.09 -31.42 30.72
CA GLY A 447 -28.60 -32.67 30.14
C GLY A 447 -27.09 -32.62 30.15
N ALA A 448 -26.47 -33.40 31.03
CA ALA A 448 -25.01 -33.41 31.17
C ALA A 448 -24.49 -34.79 31.60
N GLN A 449 -23.21 -35.02 31.35
CA GLN A 449 -22.36 -35.94 32.11
C GLN A 449 -21.43 -35.06 32.94
N SER A 450 -21.31 -35.30 34.24
CA SER A 450 -20.43 -34.50 35.10
C SER A 450 -19.97 -35.27 36.33
N ASP A 451 -18.76 -34.96 36.80
CA ASP A 451 -18.17 -35.59 37.99
C ASP A 451 -18.67 -34.97 39.30
N GLN A 452 -19.10 -33.71 39.25
CA GLN A 452 -19.74 -32.99 40.35
C GLN A 452 -21.05 -32.33 39.88
N PRO A 453 -21.99 -32.03 40.78
CA PRO A 453 -23.20 -31.29 40.41
C PRO A 453 -22.83 -29.91 39.83
N LEU A 454 -23.42 -29.55 38.69
CA LEU A 454 -23.23 -28.23 38.08
C LEU A 454 -23.95 -27.13 38.89
N VAL A 455 -23.59 -25.87 38.65
CA VAL A 455 -24.21 -24.70 39.30
C VAL A 455 -24.86 -23.81 38.25
N LEU A 456 -26.13 -23.47 38.46
CA LEU A 456 -26.87 -22.48 37.68
C LEU A 456 -26.91 -21.13 38.40
N THR A 457 -26.32 -20.12 37.79
CA THR A 457 -26.46 -18.72 38.17
C THR A 457 -27.58 -18.07 37.36
N CYS A 458 -28.59 -17.52 38.05
CA CYS A 458 -29.66 -16.73 37.46
C CYS A 458 -29.49 -15.25 37.81
N ARG A 459 -29.36 -14.39 36.79
CA ARG A 459 -29.34 -12.94 36.95
C ARG A 459 -30.66 -12.35 36.44
N VAL A 460 -31.40 -11.69 37.34
CA VAL A 460 -32.75 -11.15 37.09
C VAL A 460 -32.89 -9.79 37.76
N GLU A 461 -33.31 -8.76 37.02
CA GLU A 461 -33.45 -7.38 37.52
C GLU A 461 -32.17 -6.87 38.23
N GLY A 462 -30.98 -7.25 37.73
CA GLY A 462 -29.68 -6.86 38.29
C GLY A 462 -29.27 -7.60 39.56
N GLN A 463 -30.07 -8.57 40.03
CA GLN A 463 -29.76 -9.43 41.17
C GLN A 463 -29.31 -10.82 40.71
N GLU A 464 -28.39 -11.43 41.46
CA GLU A 464 -27.76 -12.71 41.13
C GLU A 464 -28.11 -13.78 42.17
N TYR A 465 -28.51 -14.97 41.70
CA TYR A 465 -28.87 -16.11 42.55
C TYR A 465 -28.23 -17.39 42.00
N ARG A 466 -27.52 -18.13 42.85
CA ARG A 466 -26.88 -19.40 42.49
C ARG A 466 -27.68 -20.59 43.01
N TYR A 467 -27.82 -21.62 42.19
CA TYR A 467 -28.51 -22.87 42.53
C TYR A 467 -27.73 -24.07 42.02
N THR A 468 -27.40 -25.02 42.89
CA THR A 468 -26.72 -26.27 42.51
C THR A 468 -27.73 -27.30 42.01
N PHE A 469 -27.43 -27.97 40.90
CA PHE A 469 -28.25 -29.09 40.41
C PHE A 469 -28.26 -30.26 41.39
N SER A 470 -29.32 -31.07 41.36
CA SER A 470 -29.58 -32.07 42.40
C SER A 470 -28.55 -33.19 42.51
N ARG A 471 -27.78 -33.46 41.45
CA ARG A 471 -26.75 -34.49 41.40
C ARG A 471 -25.78 -34.26 40.24
N ALA A 472 -24.62 -34.90 40.35
CA ALA A 472 -23.75 -35.23 39.23
C ALA A 472 -24.33 -36.42 38.43
N THR A 473 -23.89 -36.60 37.20
CA THR A 473 -24.40 -37.65 36.30
C THR A 473 -23.25 -38.37 35.62
N ALA A 474 -23.08 -39.67 35.93
CA ALA A 474 -21.97 -40.49 35.40
C ALA A 474 -22.06 -40.78 33.89
N THR A 475 -23.21 -40.55 33.28
CA THR A 475 -23.48 -40.64 31.83
C THR A 475 -24.40 -39.50 31.44
N MET A 476 -24.45 -39.12 30.16
CA MET A 476 -25.33 -38.07 29.66
C MET A 476 -26.79 -38.28 30.09
N ALA A 477 -27.25 -37.48 31.06
CA ALA A 477 -28.57 -37.63 31.69
C ALA A 477 -29.08 -36.31 32.28
N PRO A 478 -30.40 -36.12 32.40
CA PRO A 478 -30.96 -34.89 32.95
C PRO A 478 -30.83 -34.80 34.47
N ALA A 479 -30.26 -33.71 34.97
CA ALA A 479 -30.31 -33.29 36.37
C ALA A 479 -31.23 -32.06 36.53
N LYS A 480 -31.88 -31.94 37.70
CA LYS A 480 -32.86 -30.87 37.96
C LYS A 480 -32.37 -29.94 39.05
N VAL A 481 -32.63 -28.64 38.89
CA VAL A 481 -32.50 -27.65 39.95
C VAL A 481 -33.83 -26.96 40.23
N GLN A 482 -34.12 -26.71 41.50
CA GLN A 482 -35.28 -25.92 41.94
C GLN A 482 -34.83 -24.49 42.17
N ILE A 483 -35.51 -23.54 41.54
CA ILE A 483 -35.21 -22.12 41.64
C ILE A 483 -36.19 -21.47 42.63
N GLY A 484 -35.72 -20.49 43.39
CA GLY A 484 -36.50 -19.81 44.42
C GLY A 484 -37.81 -19.23 43.87
N LYS A 485 -38.94 -19.56 44.52
CA LYS A 485 -40.29 -19.16 44.07
C LYS A 485 -40.50 -17.64 43.92
N GLY A 486 -39.70 -16.83 44.61
CA GLY A 486 -39.79 -15.37 44.61
C GLY A 486 -39.12 -14.70 43.40
N LEU A 487 -38.31 -15.43 42.63
CA LEU A 487 -37.56 -14.87 41.52
C LEU A 487 -38.49 -14.66 40.31
N ALA A 488 -38.70 -13.40 39.95
CA ALA A 488 -39.57 -13.01 38.85
C ALA A 488 -38.96 -11.82 38.10
N GLY A 489 -39.02 -11.85 36.77
CA GLY A 489 -38.53 -10.75 35.95
C GLY A 489 -38.88 -10.93 34.48
N VAL A 490 -38.70 -9.86 33.69
CA VAL A 490 -38.89 -9.89 32.24
C VAL A 490 -37.63 -10.43 31.55
N TYR A 491 -36.47 -9.89 31.92
CA TYR A 491 -35.18 -10.27 31.35
C TYR A 491 -34.43 -11.18 32.31
N TRP A 492 -33.92 -12.29 31.77
CA TRP A 492 -33.17 -13.30 32.49
C TRP A 492 -31.84 -13.51 31.77
N GLN A 493 -30.75 -13.53 32.53
CA GLN A 493 -29.46 -14.03 32.07
C GLN A 493 -29.12 -15.27 32.89
N LEU A 494 -28.60 -16.28 32.22
CA LEU A 494 -28.28 -17.58 32.81
C LEU A 494 -26.83 -17.88 32.56
N GLU A 495 -26.19 -18.46 33.56
CA GLU A 495 -24.80 -18.87 33.51
C GLU A 495 -24.70 -20.25 34.17
N LEU A 496 -24.07 -21.19 33.49
CA LEU A 496 -23.85 -22.55 33.97
C LEU A 496 -22.36 -22.71 34.27
N SER A 497 -22.01 -23.31 35.40
CA SER A 497 -20.62 -23.56 35.79
C SER A 497 -20.39 -24.96 36.34
N ASN A 498 -19.17 -25.47 36.17
CA ASN A 498 -18.71 -26.66 36.88
C ASN A 498 -18.37 -26.33 38.34
N THR A 499 -18.24 -27.37 39.17
CA THR A 499 -17.89 -27.21 40.59
C THR A 499 -16.42 -27.56 40.79
N ALA A 500 -15.61 -26.60 41.22
CA ALA A 500 -14.19 -26.79 41.55
C ALA A 500 -13.36 -27.43 40.41
N GLY A 501 -13.58 -26.96 39.18
CA GLY A 501 -12.93 -27.47 37.99
C GLY A 501 -13.26 -28.92 37.59
N ALA A 502 -14.31 -29.53 38.13
CA ALA A 502 -14.71 -30.89 37.77
C ALA A 502 -15.11 -31.01 36.29
N ASP A 503 -14.80 -32.16 35.68
CA ASP A 503 -15.12 -32.43 34.27
C ASP A 503 -16.64 -32.47 34.05
N ALA A 504 -17.05 -31.96 32.88
CA ALA A 504 -18.44 -31.91 32.48
C ALA A 504 -18.61 -31.81 30.96
N GLU A 505 -19.47 -32.67 30.43
CA GLU A 505 -20.00 -32.61 29.07
C GLU A 505 -21.47 -32.19 29.13
N ILE A 506 -21.86 -31.20 28.33
CA ILE A 506 -23.20 -30.59 28.37
C ILE A 506 -23.87 -30.70 27.00
N ASP A 507 -25.08 -31.24 26.99
CA ASP A 507 -25.94 -31.34 25.80
C ASP A 507 -26.94 -30.18 25.74
N ALA A 508 -27.68 -29.95 26.83
CA ALA A 508 -28.78 -28.96 26.82
C ALA A 508 -29.05 -28.35 28.20
N LEU A 509 -29.53 -27.10 28.19
CA LEU A 509 -30.13 -26.42 29.35
C LEU A 509 -31.58 -26.07 29.04
N GLU A 510 -32.52 -26.64 29.79
CA GLU A 510 -33.95 -26.42 29.63
C GLU A 510 -34.54 -25.67 30.83
N LEU A 511 -35.41 -24.70 30.56
CA LEU A 511 -36.06 -23.88 31.57
C LEU A 511 -37.56 -24.17 31.62
N LEU A 512 -38.08 -24.42 32.83
CA LEU A 512 -39.52 -24.43 33.03
C LEU A 512 -40.00 -22.99 33.20
N VAL A 513 -40.41 -22.34 32.10
CA VAL A 513 -40.85 -20.94 32.12
C VAL A 513 -42.34 -20.84 32.41
N ALA A 514 -42.70 -20.12 33.48
CA ALA A 514 -44.08 -19.82 33.86
C ALA A 514 -44.36 -18.32 33.66
N PRO A 515 -45.05 -17.90 32.59
CA PRO A 515 -45.40 -16.50 32.38
C PRO A 515 -46.44 -16.03 33.41
N SER A 516 -46.30 -14.79 33.87
CA SER A 516 -47.31 -14.08 34.65
C SER A 516 -48.21 -13.27 33.73
N ASP A 517 -49.49 -13.12 34.10
CA ASP A 517 -50.41 -12.23 33.41
C ASP A 517 -50.13 -10.74 33.65
N ARG A 518 -49.22 -10.39 34.57
CA ARG A 518 -48.82 -9.01 34.86
C ARG A 518 -47.74 -8.52 33.89
N ARG A 519 -47.98 -7.38 33.23
CA ARG A 519 -46.94 -6.56 32.58
C ARG A 519 -46.42 -5.55 33.59
N ARG A 520 -45.11 -5.50 33.82
CA ARG A 520 -44.47 -4.34 34.46
C ARG A 520 -44.23 -3.32 33.36
N VAL A 521 -44.73 -2.10 33.55
CA VAL A 521 -44.45 -0.93 32.70
C VAL A 521 -43.10 -0.39 33.08
#